data_AF-A0A7V9SH92-F1
#
_entry.id   AF-A0A7V9SH92-F1
#
_cell.length_a   1.000
_cell.length_b   1.000
_cell.length_c   1.000
_cell.angle_alpha   90.00
_cell.angle_beta   90.00
_cell.angle_gamma   90.00
#
_symmetry.space_group_name_H-M   'P 1'
#
loop_
_entity.id
_entity.type
_entity.pdbx_description
1 polymer ?
#
loop_
_entity_poly.entity_id
_entity_poly.type
_entity_poly.pdbx_seq_one_letter_code
_entity_poly.pdbx_strand_id
1 'polypeptide(L)'
;MANLVAVRDVCLPERDDLNWKAGFLAGFLDTDGSYSANNLRFAQTKDNGVLDAAHRYIKDLGFVSHREDFRSAAGRSERVVGDVEEKIRFLSTIQPALIRKTADLYGRRFPGKHAAKVAGIRRVGVRDLVDIQTTSGTFIAAGLATHNCYAMTLSKRLQAMGQPKYQNNGDPRTSGPGFKLTIHPDALDVPYRWRSPRVIFVNSMSDLFHPDVPVVFIRSVFKVIQETPQHTYQVLTKRSSRLARIAHELVWPQNLWMGVSIESDRYSFRIDHLRAAGAAVRFVSAEPLLGPLADLDLRGIHWLIAGGESGPHARPVEEDWVRDLRDQCHARDVAFFFKQWGGRTPKAGGRRLDGHLHDGMPRLRSGV
;
A
#
# COMPACT_ATOMS: atom_id res chain seq x y z
N MET A 1 5.25 -52.17 21.61
CA MET A 1 5.24 -51.18 20.50
C MET A 1 3.89 -50.52 20.49
N ALA A 2 3.80 -49.21 20.80
CA ALA A 2 2.56 -48.48 20.58
C ALA A 2 2.19 -48.59 19.09
N ASN A 3 0.95 -48.97 18.80
CA ASN A 3 0.47 -49.09 17.44
C ASN A 3 0.46 -47.68 16.82
N LEU A 4 1.52 -47.33 16.06
CA LEU A 4 1.68 -46.03 15.41
C LEU A 4 0.49 -45.66 14.53
N VAL A 5 -0.23 -46.66 14.00
CA VAL A 5 -1.49 -46.47 13.26
C VAL A 5 -2.60 -46.00 14.18
N ALA A 6 -2.76 -46.61 15.36
CA ALA A 6 -3.74 -46.18 16.36
C ALA A 6 -3.41 -44.80 16.95
N VAL A 7 -2.12 -44.48 17.16
CA VAL A 7 -1.70 -43.13 17.60
C VAL A 7 -1.95 -42.09 16.52
N ARG A 8 -1.69 -42.41 15.23
CA ARG A 8 -2.01 -41.55 14.09
C ARG A 8 -3.52 -41.27 14.01
N ASP A 9 -4.33 -42.32 14.08
CA ASP A 9 -5.79 -42.23 13.89
C ASP A 9 -6.49 -41.54 15.06
N VAL A 10 -5.92 -41.62 16.27
CA VAL A 10 -6.44 -40.95 17.48
C VAL A 10 -5.91 -39.51 17.62
N CYS A 11 -4.67 -39.22 17.23
CA CYS A 11 -4.06 -37.90 17.47
C CYS A 11 -4.19 -36.91 16.30
N LEU A 12 -4.31 -37.37 15.04
CA LEU A 12 -4.30 -36.48 13.86
C LEU A 12 -5.22 -36.98 12.73
N PRO A 13 -6.55 -37.00 12.92
CA PRO A 13 -7.46 -37.19 11.79
C PRO A 13 -7.22 -36.09 10.75
N GLU A 14 -7.26 -36.44 9.47
CA GLU A 14 -7.22 -35.47 8.36
C GLU A 14 -8.31 -34.42 8.58
N ARG A 15 -7.92 -33.14 8.51
CA ARG A 15 -8.84 -32.01 8.68
C ARG A 15 -8.98 -31.25 7.39
N ASP A 16 -10.22 -30.91 7.04
CA ASP A 16 -10.50 -30.01 5.94
C ASP A 16 -10.27 -28.55 6.33
N ASP A 17 -9.04 -28.23 6.71
CA ASP A 17 -8.56 -26.90 7.07
C ASP A 17 -7.24 -26.62 6.34
N LEU A 18 -7.15 -25.46 5.67
CA LEU A 18 -5.99 -25.14 4.85
C LEU A 18 -4.71 -24.96 5.69
N ASN A 19 -4.80 -24.46 6.93
CA ASN A 19 -3.64 -24.31 7.79
C ASN A 19 -3.13 -25.67 8.27
N TRP A 20 -4.05 -26.59 8.58
CA TRP A 20 -3.70 -27.98 8.92
C TRP A 20 -3.00 -28.68 7.76
N LYS A 21 -3.53 -28.56 6.53
CA LYS A 21 -2.93 -29.10 5.30
C LYS A 21 -1.53 -28.50 5.04
N ALA A 22 -1.39 -27.20 5.24
CA ALA A 22 -0.11 -26.49 5.16
C ALA A 22 0.90 -27.02 6.19
N GLY A 23 0.48 -27.20 7.45
CA GLY A 23 1.31 -27.77 8.52
C GLY A 23 1.73 -29.22 8.25
N PHE A 24 0.83 -30.04 7.69
CA PHE A 24 1.17 -31.39 7.24
C PHE A 24 2.28 -31.37 6.18
N LEU A 25 2.14 -30.53 5.15
CA LEU A 25 3.16 -30.39 4.10
C LEU A 25 4.48 -29.85 4.64
N ALA A 26 4.46 -28.93 5.60
CA ALA A 26 5.68 -28.47 6.28
C ALA A 26 6.40 -29.61 6.99
N GLY A 27 5.68 -30.39 7.82
CA GLY A 27 6.27 -31.54 8.51
C GLY A 27 6.79 -32.61 7.54
N PHE A 28 6.07 -32.85 6.44
CA PHE A 28 6.52 -33.78 5.41
C PHE A 28 7.76 -33.26 4.68
N LEU A 29 7.85 -31.95 4.41
CA LEU A 29 9.05 -31.37 3.81
C LEU A 29 10.26 -31.48 4.75
N ASP A 30 10.06 -31.22 6.03
CA ASP A 30 11.10 -31.26 7.06
C ASP A 30 11.69 -32.67 7.25
N THR A 31 10.85 -33.70 7.07
CA THR A 31 11.26 -35.11 7.17
C THR A 31 11.85 -35.60 5.85
N ASP A 32 11.00 -35.77 4.83
CA ASP A 32 11.29 -36.49 3.59
C ASP A 32 11.31 -35.58 2.35
N GLY A 33 11.26 -34.26 2.55
CA GLY A 33 11.38 -33.27 1.49
C GLY A 33 12.81 -32.86 1.16
N SER A 34 12.97 -32.27 -0.02
CA SER A 34 14.20 -31.60 -0.44
C SER A 34 13.92 -30.46 -1.42
N TYR A 35 14.78 -29.44 -1.37
CA TYR A 35 14.88 -28.43 -2.41
C TYR A 35 16.31 -28.42 -2.97
N SER A 36 16.46 -28.74 -4.25
CA SER A 36 17.75 -28.70 -4.93
C SER A 36 17.58 -28.41 -6.43
N ALA A 37 18.51 -27.65 -7.01
CA ALA A 37 18.49 -27.29 -8.44
C ALA A 37 17.11 -26.77 -8.93
N ASN A 38 16.45 -25.92 -8.12
CA ASN A 38 15.12 -25.37 -8.38
C ASN A 38 13.96 -26.39 -8.37
N ASN A 39 14.19 -27.61 -7.89
CA ASN A 39 13.17 -28.63 -7.71
C ASN A 39 12.84 -28.77 -6.23
N LEU A 40 11.58 -28.50 -5.88
CA LEU A 40 11.03 -28.76 -4.56
C LEU A 40 10.26 -30.09 -4.62
N ARG A 41 10.68 -31.08 -3.85
CA ARG A 41 10.15 -32.44 -3.89
C ARG A 41 9.81 -32.97 -2.50
N PHE A 42 8.77 -33.79 -2.47
CA PHE A 42 8.44 -34.72 -1.39
C PHE A 42 8.72 -36.13 -1.89
N ALA A 43 9.53 -36.93 -1.20
CA ALA A 43 9.89 -38.27 -1.65
C ALA A 43 9.33 -39.34 -0.72
N GLN A 44 8.96 -40.51 -1.27
CA GLN A 44 8.60 -41.67 -0.47
C GLN A 44 8.96 -42.96 -1.21
N THR A 45 9.37 -43.99 -0.47
CA THR A 45 9.98 -45.21 -1.07
C THR A 45 9.13 -46.46 -1.00
N LYS A 46 8.06 -46.48 -0.19
CA LYS A 46 7.31 -47.71 0.13
C LYS A 46 5.78 -47.57 0.05
N ASP A 47 5.23 -46.47 0.57
CA ASP A 47 3.79 -46.21 0.59
C ASP A 47 3.49 -44.87 -0.08
N ASN A 48 2.65 -44.89 -1.11
CA ASN A 48 2.28 -43.69 -1.86
C ASN A 48 1.09 -42.92 -1.25
N GLY A 49 0.42 -43.45 -0.22
CA GLY A 49 -0.74 -42.79 0.39
C GLY A 49 -0.42 -41.38 0.93
N VAL A 50 0.75 -41.21 1.54
CA VAL A 50 1.25 -39.90 2.02
C VAL A 50 1.52 -38.95 0.86
N LEU A 51 2.03 -39.49 -0.24
CA LEU A 51 2.31 -38.76 -1.46
C LEU A 51 1.03 -38.32 -2.17
N ASP A 52 -0.03 -39.11 -2.12
CA ASP A 52 -1.36 -38.78 -2.66
C ASP A 52 -2.06 -37.71 -1.82
N ALA A 53 -1.94 -37.79 -0.49
CA ALA A 53 -2.36 -36.70 0.40
C ALA A 53 -1.61 -35.40 0.08
N ALA A 54 -0.28 -35.48 -0.10
CA ALA A 54 0.52 -34.31 -0.47
C ALA A 54 0.06 -33.69 -1.80
N HIS A 55 -0.19 -34.50 -2.83
CA HIS A 55 -0.72 -34.01 -4.11
C HIS A 55 -2.05 -33.28 -3.95
N ARG A 56 -3.00 -33.86 -3.19
CA ARG A 56 -4.29 -33.22 -2.89
C ARG A 56 -4.11 -31.90 -2.15
N TYR A 57 -3.30 -31.86 -1.10
CA TYR A 57 -3.11 -30.66 -0.29
C TYR A 57 -2.37 -29.55 -1.02
N ILE A 58 -1.39 -29.89 -1.87
CA ILE A 58 -0.73 -28.91 -2.74
C ILE A 58 -1.77 -28.25 -3.65
N LYS A 59 -2.67 -29.05 -4.24
CA LYS A 59 -3.77 -28.55 -5.08
C LYS A 59 -4.76 -27.68 -4.29
N ASP A 60 -5.18 -28.12 -3.10
CA ASP A 60 -6.13 -27.38 -2.26
C ASP A 60 -5.57 -26.01 -1.82
N LEU A 61 -4.25 -25.91 -1.63
CA LEU A 61 -3.56 -24.65 -1.35
C LEU A 61 -3.36 -23.78 -2.61
N GLY A 62 -3.84 -24.22 -3.77
CA GLY A 62 -3.80 -23.46 -5.02
C GLY A 62 -2.49 -23.61 -5.81
N PHE A 63 -1.70 -24.65 -5.53
CA PHE A 63 -0.46 -24.95 -6.24
C PHE A 63 -0.59 -26.18 -7.14
N VAL A 64 0.39 -26.38 -8.00
CA VAL A 64 0.42 -27.53 -8.92
C VAL A 64 1.63 -28.40 -8.59
N SER A 65 1.47 -29.72 -8.67
CA SER A 65 2.56 -30.68 -8.54
C SER A 65 2.46 -31.82 -9.57
N HIS A 66 3.58 -32.46 -9.84
CA HIS A 66 3.69 -33.62 -10.70
C HIS A 66 4.33 -34.79 -9.97
N ARG A 67 3.76 -35.98 -10.21
CA ARG A 67 4.32 -37.25 -9.77
C ARG A 67 5.50 -37.64 -10.67
N GLU A 68 6.62 -38.01 -10.06
CA GLU A 68 7.81 -38.51 -10.76
C GLU A 68 8.25 -39.83 -10.15
N ASP A 69 8.51 -40.84 -10.98
CA ASP A 69 9.12 -42.10 -10.54
C ASP A 69 10.65 -41.97 -10.50
N PHE A 70 11.30 -42.55 -9.48
CA PHE A 70 12.76 -42.62 -9.46
C PHE A 70 13.27 -43.67 -10.45
N ARG A 71 14.39 -43.37 -11.13
CA ARG A 71 14.96 -44.28 -12.16
C ARG A 71 15.49 -45.61 -11.61
N SER A 72 15.76 -45.73 -10.31
CA SER A 72 16.51 -46.87 -9.73
C SER A 72 15.87 -47.52 -8.49
N ALA A 73 14.70 -47.06 -8.04
CA ALA A 73 13.99 -47.63 -6.88
C ALA A 73 12.48 -47.49 -7.07
N ALA A 74 11.69 -48.35 -6.41
CA ALA A 74 10.21 -48.27 -6.36
C ALA A 74 9.67 -47.00 -5.67
N GLY A 75 10.55 -46.04 -5.37
CA GLY A 75 10.16 -44.77 -4.79
C GLY A 75 9.55 -43.82 -5.81
N ARG A 76 8.73 -42.92 -5.30
CA ARG A 76 8.14 -41.83 -6.06
C ARG A 76 8.44 -40.51 -5.38
N SER A 77 8.32 -39.44 -6.14
CA SER A 77 8.32 -38.10 -5.60
C SER A 77 7.17 -37.26 -6.14
N GLU A 78 6.69 -36.35 -5.30
CA GLU A 78 5.82 -35.27 -5.72
C GLU A 78 6.64 -34.01 -5.85
N ARG A 79 6.79 -33.51 -7.08
CA ARG A 79 7.50 -32.28 -7.37
C ARG A 79 6.52 -31.13 -7.53
N VAL A 80 6.68 -30.08 -6.73
CA VAL A 80 5.92 -28.83 -6.92
C VAL A 80 6.33 -28.21 -8.25
N VAL A 81 5.37 -27.71 -9.03
CA VAL A 81 5.56 -27.05 -10.34
C VAL A 81 5.71 -25.55 -10.15
N GLY A 82 6.34 -24.89 -11.11
CA GLY A 82 6.63 -23.45 -11.07
C GLY A 82 8.08 -23.13 -10.79
N ASP A 83 8.44 -21.88 -11.01
CA ASP A 83 9.79 -21.36 -10.86
C ASP A 83 10.13 -21.02 -9.39
N VAL A 84 11.23 -20.30 -9.18
CA VAL A 84 11.68 -19.90 -7.85
C VAL A 84 10.68 -19.00 -7.12
N GLU A 85 9.91 -18.17 -7.85
CA GLU A 85 8.90 -17.28 -7.25
C GLU A 85 7.75 -18.13 -6.70
N GLU A 86 7.30 -19.12 -7.49
CA GLU A 86 6.27 -20.06 -7.03
C GLU A 86 6.77 -20.93 -5.87
N LYS A 87 8.07 -21.28 -5.83
CA LYS A 87 8.64 -22.00 -4.67
C LYS A 87 8.65 -21.14 -3.41
N ILE A 88 9.01 -19.86 -3.54
CA ILE A 88 8.96 -18.91 -2.43
C ILE A 88 7.52 -18.77 -1.92
N ARG A 89 6.53 -18.65 -2.82
CA ARG A 89 5.10 -18.61 -2.47
C ARG A 89 4.66 -19.87 -1.72
N PHE A 90 5.00 -21.05 -2.26
CA PHE A 90 4.65 -22.32 -1.65
C PHE A 90 5.27 -22.46 -0.25
N LEU A 91 6.57 -22.22 -0.10
CA LEU A 91 7.27 -22.32 1.18
C LEU A 91 6.80 -21.27 2.19
N SER A 92 6.45 -20.07 1.75
CA SER A 92 5.84 -19.04 2.62
C SER A 92 4.44 -19.43 3.09
N THR A 93 3.74 -20.29 2.33
CA THR A 93 2.40 -20.79 2.67
C THR A 93 2.48 -21.92 3.68
N ILE A 94 3.39 -22.88 3.47
CA ILE A 94 3.48 -24.06 4.35
C ILE A 94 4.35 -23.82 5.60
N GLN A 95 5.32 -22.90 5.53
CA GLN A 95 6.20 -22.51 6.64
C GLN A 95 6.92 -23.68 7.32
N PRO A 96 7.83 -24.39 6.61
CA PRO A 96 8.59 -25.51 7.19
C PRO A 96 9.55 -25.01 8.27
N ALA A 97 9.78 -25.82 9.31
CA ALA A 97 10.62 -25.41 10.45
C ALA A 97 12.12 -25.56 10.14
N LEU A 98 12.51 -26.54 9.32
CA LEU A 98 13.91 -26.84 9.04
C LEU A 98 14.42 -26.06 7.83
N ILE A 99 14.83 -24.81 8.07
CA ILE A 99 15.40 -23.90 7.04
C ILE A 99 16.52 -24.56 6.22
N ARG A 100 17.31 -25.46 6.83
CA ARG A 100 18.38 -26.22 6.13
C ARG A 100 17.88 -27.00 4.91
N LYS A 101 16.62 -27.45 4.89
CA LYS A 101 16.01 -28.17 3.76
C LYS A 101 15.80 -27.28 2.54
N THR A 102 15.81 -25.96 2.76
CA THR A 102 15.59 -24.92 1.75
C THR A 102 16.78 -23.96 1.65
N ALA A 103 17.94 -24.32 2.23
CA ALA A 103 19.14 -23.46 2.28
C ALA A 103 19.55 -22.96 0.88
N ASP A 104 19.39 -23.82 -0.12
CA ASP A 104 19.65 -23.52 -1.52
C ASP A 104 18.85 -22.34 -2.09
N LEU A 105 17.75 -21.89 -1.46
CA LEU A 105 17.02 -20.69 -1.90
C LEU A 105 17.74 -19.39 -1.54
N TYR A 106 18.49 -19.40 -0.43
CA TYR A 106 19.09 -18.19 0.11
C TYR A 106 20.35 -17.81 -0.68
N GLY A 107 20.63 -16.51 -0.75
CA GLY A 107 21.76 -15.97 -1.53
C GLY A 107 21.56 -15.99 -3.05
N ARG A 108 20.43 -16.47 -3.55
CA ARG A 108 20.09 -16.41 -4.99
C ARG A 108 19.44 -15.08 -5.35
N ARG A 109 19.64 -14.66 -6.60
CA ARG A 109 18.95 -13.49 -7.17
C ARG A 109 17.46 -13.78 -7.32
N PHE A 110 16.62 -12.92 -6.75
CA PHE A 110 15.18 -12.92 -7.01
C PHE A 110 14.93 -12.29 -8.40
N PRO A 111 14.29 -13.02 -9.34
CA PRO A 111 14.21 -12.59 -10.73
C PRO A 111 13.13 -11.54 -10.98
N GLY A 112 12.02 -11.54 -10.22
CA GLY A 112 10.94 -10.55 -10.33
C GLY A 112 10.24 -10.55 -11.69
N LYS A 113 10.13 -11.70 -12.33
CA LYS A 113 9.66 -11.83 -13.72
C LYS A 113 8.16 -11.64 -13.88
N HIS A 114 7.38 -12.01 -12.86
CA HIS A 114 5.94 -12.02 -12.95
C HIS A 114 5.30 -11.20 -11.82
N ALA A 115 4.61 -10.11 -12.17
CA ALA A 115 3.76 -9.43 -11.21
C ALA A 115 2.57 -10.34 -10.85
N ALA A 116 2.40 -10.63 -9.55
CA ALA A 116 1.24 -11.39 -9.10
C ALA A 116 -0.05 -10.64 -9.44
N LYS A 117 -0.99 -11.33 -10.09
CA LYS A 117 -2.31 -10.76 -10.40
C LYS A 117 -3.16 -10.73 -9.13
N VAL A 118 -3.82 -9.61 -8.88
CA VAL A 118 -4.76 -9.48 -7.76
C VAL A 118 -6.03 -10.25 -8.09
N ALA A 119 -6.26 -11.37 -7.41
CA ALA A 119 -7.47 -12.20 -7.59
C ALA A 119 -8.73 -11.59 -6.96
N GLY A 120 -8.55 -10.74 -5.94
CA GLY A 120 -9.64 -10.07 -5.23
C GLY A 120 -9.13 -9.41 -3.96
N ILE A 121 -9.89 -8.47 -3.41
CA ILE A 121 -9.49 -7.73 -2.21
C ILE A 121 -10.61 -7.82 -1.17
N ARG A 122 -10.33 -8.43 -0.01
CA ARG A 122 -11.29 -8.58 1.10
C ARG A 122 -10.97 -7.64 2.25
N ARG A 123 -11.99 -7.03 2.86
CA ARG A 123 -11.85 -6.26 4.10
C ARG A 123 -11.80 -7.23 5.29
N VAL A 124 -10.79 -7.09 6.15
CA VAL A 124 -10.53 -7.99 7.29
C VAL A 124 -10.71 -7.32 8.66
N GLY A 125 -11.31 -6.12 8.69
CA GLY A 125 -11.51 -5.34 9.91
C GLY A 125 -10.25 -4.58 10.37
N VAL A 126 -10.33 -3.98 11.56
CA VAL A 126 -9.16 -3.37 12.23
C VAL A 126 -8.33 -4.48 12.86
N ARG A 127 -7.01 -4.43 12.68
CA ARG A 127 -6.08 -5.42 13.21
C ARG A 127 -4.71 -4.80 13.41
N ASP A 128 -3.96 -5.35 14.35
CA ASP A 128 -2.57 -5.00 14.55
C ASP A 128 -1.73 -5.47 13.36
N LEU A 129 -0.81 -4.62 12.93
CA LEU A 129 0.09 -4.86 11.80
C LEU A 129 1.54 -4.69 12.26
N VAL A 130 2.44 -5.42 11.60
CA VAL A 130 3.89 -5.31 11.81
C VAL A 130 4.52 -4.84 10.52
N ASP A 131 5.39 -3.84 10.62
CA ASP A 131 6.21 -3.36 9.51
C ASP A 131 7.67 -3.83 9.68
N ILE A 132 8.35 -4.12 8.56
CA ILE A 132 9.72 -4.65 8.53
C ILE A 132 10.57 -3.72 7.65
N GLN A 133 11.76 -3.36 8.13
CA GLN A 133 12.74 -2.61 7.34
C GLN A 133 13.95 -3.47 7.01
N THR A 134 14.20 -3.67 5.71
CA THR A 134 15.42 -4.32 5.21
C THR A 134 16.34 -3.31 4.51
N THR A 135 17.64 -3.58 4.50
CA THR A 135 18.64 -2.76 3.78
C THR A 135 18.45 -2.80 2.27
N SER A 136 17.89 -3.89 1.75
CA SER A 136 17.53 -4.05 0.33
C SER A 136 16.28 -3.29 -0.09
N GLY A 137 15.50 -2.75 0.85
CA GLY A 137 14.24 -2.06 0.54
C GLY A 137 13.06 -2.98 0.24
N THR A 138 13.30 -4.27 -0.02
CA THR A 138 12.28 -5.27 -0.36
C THR A 138 12.46 -6.52 0.49
N PHE A 139 11.36 -7.12 0.92
CA PHE A 139 11.30 -8.40 1.64
C PHE A 139 10.12 -9.26 1.16
N ILE A 140 10.08 -10.53 1.56
CA ILE A 140 8.97 -11.44 1.23
C ILE A 140 7.97 -11.45 2.37
N ALA A 141 6.71 -11.10 2.08
CA ALA A 141 5.59 -11.17 3.01
C ALA A 141 4.46 -11.98 2.37
N ALA A 142 3.99 -13.03 3.06
CA ALA A 142 2.96 -13.94 2.53
C ALA A 142 3.26 -14.46 1.10
N GLY A 143 4.53 -14.76 0.82
CA GLY A 143 4.98 -15.24 -0.49
C GLY A 143 5.15 -14.17 -1.57
N LEU A 144 4.91 -12.89 -1.27
CA LEU A 144 5.00 -11.80 -2.24
C LEU A 144 6.14 -10.82 -1.89
N ALA A 145 6.82 -10.33 -2.91
CA ALA A 145 7.78 -9.25 -2.77
C ALA A 145 7.06 -7.95 -2.35
N THR A 146 7.46 -7.39 -1.21
CA THR A 146 6.85 -6.24 -0.56
C THR A 146 7.94 -5.21 -0.23
N HIS A 147 7.64 -3.92 -0.41
CA HIS A 147 8.62 -2.84 -0.29
C HIS A 147 8.52 -2.08 1.05
N ASN A 148 9.64 -1.55 1.55
CA ASN A 148 9.73 -0.64 2.70
C ASN A 148 8.92 0.66 2.47
N CYS A 149 8.49 1.32 3.55
CA CYS A 149 7.86 2.64 3.50
C CYS A 149 8.85 3.79 3.15
N TYR A 150 8.58 4.60 2.12
CA TYR A 150 9.48 5.70 1.68
C TYR A 150 9.59 6.87 2.69
N ALA A 151 8.49 7.18 3.38
CA ALA A 151 8.40 8.32 4.28
C ALA A 151 9.45 8.23 5.40
N MET A 152 9.75 7.00 5.82
CA MET A 152 10.76 6.68 6.82
C MET A 152 12.17 7.10 6.40
N THR A 153 12.53 6.88 5.14
CA THR A 153 13.86 7.25 4.61
C THR A 153 14.04 8.77 4.58
N LEU A 154 13.01 9.50 4.14
CA LEU A 154 13.04 10.96 4.12
C LEU A 154 13.10 11.54 5.54
N SER A 155 12.30 10.99 6.46
CA SER A 155 12.30 11.40 7.86
C SER A 155 13.68 11.20 8.52
N LYS A 156 14.29 10.02 8.37
CA LYS A 156 15.66 9.76 8.87
C LYS A 156 16.67 10.77 8.32
N ARG A 157 16.58 11.11 7.03
CA ARG A 157 17.46 12.13 6.43
C ARG A 157 17.23 13.52 7.05
N LEU A 158 15.99 13.96 7.18
CA LEU A 158 15.67 15.27 7.75
C LEU A 158 16.06 15.36 9.23
N GLN A 159 15.90 14.26 9.97
CA GLN A 159 16.39 14.14 11.33
C GLN A 159 17.91 14.27 11.41
N ALA A 160 18.65 13.53 10.56
CA ALA A 160 20.11 13.61 10.48
C ALA A 160 20.63 15.00 10.05
N MET A 161 19.84 15.75 9.27
CA MET A 161 20.11 17.14 8.91
C MET A 161 19.76 18.14 10.03
N GLY A 162 19.30 17.68 11.19
CA GLY A 162 18.95 18.55 12.33
C GLY A 162 17.65 19.34 12.13
N GLN A 163 16.77 18.94 11.21
CA GLN A 163 15.51 19.66 10.98
C GLN A 163 14.64 19.57 12.25
N PRO A 164 14.28 20.69 12.93
CA PRO A 164 13.66 20.66 14.25
C PRO A 164 12.33 19.88 14.35
N LYS A 165 11.51 19.92 13.29
CA LYS A 165 10.19 19.26 13.22
C LYS A 165 10.26 17.74 13.07
N TYR A 166 11.44 17.18 12.74
CA TYR A 166 11.64 15.74 12.56
C TYR A 166 12.44 15.10 13.71
N GLN A 167 12.69 15.83 14.80
CA GLN A 167 13.49 15.31 15.91
C GLN A 167 12.72 14.36 16.85
N ASN A 168 11.39 14.47 16.87
CA ASN A 168 10.55 13.64 17.75
C ASN A 168 10.20 12.30 17.08
N ASN A 169 10.67 11.21 17.67
CA ASN A 169 10.39 9.86 17.20
C ASN A 169 9.01 9.38 17.66
N GLY A 170 8.23 8.81 16.72
CA GLY A 170 6.97 8.15 17.03
C GLY A 170 7.18 6.71 17.50
N ASP A 171 6.12 5.92 17.49
CA ASP A 171 6.21 4.50 17.87
C ASP A 171 7.07 3.73 16.84
N PRO A 172 8.17 3.06 17.27
CA PRO A 172 9.02 2.26 16.39
C PRO A 172 8.30 1.16 15.59
N ARG A 173 7.14 0.69 16.05
CA ARG A 173 6.33 -0.35 15.40
C ARG A 173 5.41 0.19 14.32
N THR A 174 5.10 1.50 14.34
CA THR A 174 4.12 2.10 13.41
C THR A 174 4.70 3.29 12.66
N SER A 175 4.83 4.44 13.32
CA SER A 175 5.25 5.71 12.70
C SER A 175 6.77 5.86 12.58
N GLY A 176 7.55 5.20 13.43
CA GLY A 176 9.01 5.23 13.42
C GLY A 176 9.65 6.62 13.69
N PRO A 177 10.96 6.76 13.43
CA PRO A 177 11.69 8.01 13.63
C PRO A 177 11.11 9.24 12.90
N GLY A 178 11.14 10.38 13.60
CA GLY A 178 10.72 11.70 13.12
C GLY A 178 9.24 11.90 12.79
N PHE A 179 8.38 10.92 13.12
CA PHE A 179 6.92 11.00 12.88
C PHE A 179 6.07 10.98 14.15
N LYS A 180 6.63 11.33 15.32
CA LYS A 180 5.77 11.62 16.49
C LYS A 180 4.85 12.76 16.12
N LEU A 181 3.54 12.61 16.34
CA LEU A 181 2.64 13.75 16.19
C LEU A 181 3.13 14.88 17.10
N THR A 182 3.49 16.00 16.47
CA THR A 182 4.00 17.18 17.13
C THR A 182 3.27 18.38 16.57
N ILE A 183 2.69 19.18 17.47
CA ILE A 183 2.07 20.45 17.12
C ILE A 183 3.16 21.52 17.13
N HIS A 184 3.14 22.42 16.15
CA HIS A 184 4.10 23.52 16.04
C HIS A 184 3.37 24.86 16.07
N PRO A 185 3.06 25.41 17.26
CA PRO A 185 2.36 26.69 17.39
C PRO A 185 3.06 27.83 16.65
N ASP A 186 4.40 27.91 16.74
CA ASP A 186 5.20 28.96 16.10
C ASP A 186 5.07 28.98 14.57
N ALA A 187 4.66 27.85 13.96
CA ALA A 187 4.43 27.80 12.52
C ALA A 187 3.18 28.58 12.08
N LEU A 188 2.25 28.86 13.00
CA LEU A 188 1.04 29.65 12.75
C LEU A 188 1.36 31.11 12.43
N ASP A 189 2.47 31.65 12.95
CA ASP A 189 2.86 33.05 12.72
C ASP A 189 3.53 33.28 11.37
N VAL A 190 4.00 32.21 10.72
CA VAL A 190 4.80 32.29 9.50
C VAL A 190 4.04 32.99 8.36
N PRO A 191 2.76 32.67 8.08
CA PRO A 191 2.08 33.28 6.94
C PRO A 191 1.84 34.78 7.06
N TYR A 192 1.67 35.32 8.26
CA TYR A 192 1.52 36.77 8.46
C TYR A 192 2.74 37.58 8.03
N ARG A 193 3.91 36.93 7.94
CA ARG A 193 5.17 37.60 7.52
C ARG A 193 5.32 37.68 6.02
N TRP A 194 4.51 36.97 5.24
CA TRP A 194 4.60 36.94 3.79
C TRP A 194 3.73 38.03 3.15
N ARG A 195 4.37 39.01 2.50
CA ARG A 195 3.66 40.13 1.87
C ARG A 195 3.05 39.78 0.51
N SER A 196 3.73 38.96 -0.29
CA SER A 196 3.26 38.60 -1.62
C SER A 196 2.27 37.42 -1.57
N PRO A 197 1.24 37.40 -2.43
CA PRO A 197 0.35 36.26 -2.58
C PRO A 197 1.11 34.95 -2.83
N ARG A 198 0.63 33.86 -2.21
CA ARG A 198 1.24 32.53 -2.28
C ARG A 198 0.16 31.45 -2.32
N VAL A 199 0.47 30.35 -2.99
CA VAL A 199 -0.29 29.10 -2.89
C VAL A 199 0.48 28.17 -1.95
N ILE A 200 -0.12 27.84 -0.82
CA ILE A 200 0.54 27.17 0.31
C ILE A 200 -0.05 25.78 0.49
N PHE A 201 0.76 24.74 0.36
CA PHE A 201 0.37 23.39 0.74
C PHE A 201 0.60 23.18 2.24
N VAL A 202 -0.48 23.00 2.99
CA VAL A 202 -0.44 22.82 4.45
C VAL A 202 -0.18 21.34 4.74
N ASN A 203 0.84 21.06 5.57
CA ASN A 203 1.18 19.70 6.03
C ASN A 203 1.60 18.73 4.91
N SER A 204 2.84 18.86 4.43
CA SER A 204 3.35 18.04 3.31
C SER A 204 3.64 16.56 3.62
N MET A 205 3.97 16.25 4.88
CA MET A 205 4.31 14.90 5.36
C MET A 205 3.47 14.51 6.59
N SER A 206 2.37 15.22 6.82
CA SER A 206 1.47 15.00 7.96
C SER A 206 0.01 15.20 7.51
N ASP A 207 -0.95 14.97 8.42
CA ASP A 207 -2.37 15.12 8.12
C ASP A 207 -3.02 15.98 9.22
N LEU A 208 -3.61 17.12 8.83
CA LEU A 208 -4.24 18.06 9.77
C LEU A 208 -5.40 17.40 10.55
N PHE A 209 -6.03 16.38 9.99
CA PHE A 209 -7.16 15.66 10.57
C PHE A 209 -6.73 14.33 11.21
N HIS A 210 -5.44 14.12 11.52
CA HIS A 210 -4.97 12.97 12.31
C HIS A 210 -5.65 12.94 13.70
N PRO A 211 -6.22 11.82 14.19
CA PRO A 211 -7.05 11.77 15.41
C PRO A 211 -6.52 12.51 16.64
N ASP A 212 -5.22 12.47 16.87
CA ASP A 212 -4.60 13.11 18.04
C ASP A 212 -4.32 14.62 17.87
N VAL A 213 -4.58 15.21 16.69
CA VAL A 213 -4.56 16.67 16.51
C VAL A 213 -5.80 17.26 17.18
N PRO A 214 -5.67 18.13 18.20
CA PRO A 214 -6.83 18.74 18.85
C PRO A 214 -7.63 19.62 17.88
N VAL A 215 -8.96 19.57 17.96
CA VAL A 215 -9.84 20.41 17.13
C VAL A 215 -9.53 21.90 17.32
N VAL A 216 -9.16 22.30 18.54
CA VAL A 216 -8.73 23.68 18.84
C VAL A 216 -7.54 24.13 18.00
N PHE A 217 -6.58 23.24 17.70
CA PHE A 217 -5.45 23.56 16.85
C PHE A 217 -5.86 23.67 15.38
N ILE A 218 -6.77 22.82 14.91
CA ILE A 218 -7.35 22.91 13.56
C ILE A 218 -8.05 24.27 13.39
N ARG A 219 -8.82 24.70 14.40
CA ARG A 219 -9.45 26.03 14.43
C ARG A 219 -8.42 27.16 14.36
N SER A 220 -7.29 27.05 15.07
CA SER A 220 -6.20 28.03 14.98
C SER A 220 -5.59 28.09 13.58
N VAL A 221 -5.39 26.93 12.91
CA VAL A 221 -4.92 26.91 11.52
C VAL A 221 -5.92 27.60 10.59
N PHE A 222 -7.22 27.32 10.73
CA PHE A 222 -8.27 27.94 9.92
C PHE A 222 -8.37 29.46 10.18
N LYS A 223 -8.15 29.89 11.42
CA LYS A 223 -8.07 31.32 11.77
C LYS A 223 -6.91 32.01 11.04
N VAL A 224 -5.71 31.41 11.03
CA VAL A 224 -4.57 31.96 10.27
C VAL A 224 -4.92 32.09 8.78
N ILE A 225 -5.54 31.05 8.21
CA ILE A 225 -5.97 31.07 6.81
C ILE A 225 -6.94 32.23 6.54
N GLN A 226 -7.93 32.42 7.41
CA GLN A 226 -8.90 33.51 7.31
C GLN A 226 -8.25 34.89 7.42
N GLU A 227 -7.30 35.07 8.33
CA GLU A 227 -6.64 36.35 8.62
C GLU A 227 -5.54 36.71 7.60
N THR A 228 -5.23 35.80 6.66
CA THR A 228 -4.25 36.03 5.59
C THR A 228 -4.86 35.83 4.19
N PRO A 229 -5.90 36.62 3.84
CA PRO A 229 -6.68 36.44 2.62
C PRO A 229 -5.88 36.62 1.33
N GLN A 230 -4.71 37.26 1.39
CA GLN A 230 -3.78 37.39 0.26
C GLN A 230 -3.17 36.06 -0.18
N HIS A 231 -3.24 35.01 0.65
CA HIS A 231 -2.72 33.67 0.32
C HIS A 231 -3.85 32.70 0.04
N THR A 232 -3.56 31.68 -0.75
CA THR A 232 -4.44 30.53 -0.98
C THR A 232 -3.83 29.29 -0.31
N TYR A 233 -4.62 28.56 0.45
CA TYR A 233 -4.16 27.39 1.21
C TYR A 233 -4.76 26.12 0.65
N GLN A 234 -3.92 25.13 0.39
CA GLN A 234 -4.33 23.78 -0.01
C GLN A 234 -4.10 22.84 1.17
N VAL A 235 -5.19 22.27 1.69
CA VAL A 235 -5.17 21.25 2.73
C VAL A 235 -5.63 19.94 2.11
N LEU A 236 -4.84 18.87 2.30
CA LEU A 236 -5.15 17.52 1.80
C LEU A 236 -5.21 16.55 2.98
N THR A 237 -6.19 15.65 2.98
CA THR A 237 -6.33 14.62 4.04
C THR A 237 -6.69 13.24 3.50
N LYS A 238 -6.19 12.21 4.18
CA LYS A 238 -6.67 10.82 4.03
C LYS A 238 -7.69 10.45 5.11
N ARG A 239 -7.86 11.30 6.13
CA ARG A 239 -8.74 11.12 7.30
C ARG A 239 -10.10 11.79 7.09
N SER A 240 -10.70 11.60 5.91
CA SER A 240 -11.91 12.32 5.49
C SER A 240 -13.12 12.10 6.41
N SER A 241 -13.24 10.93 7.06
CA SER A 241 -14.30 10.69 8.06
C SER A 241 -14.21 11.66 9.26
N ARG A 242 -12.99 12.01 9.69
CA ARG A 242 -12.81 12.98 10.78
C ARG A 242 -13.13 14.39 10.29
N LEU A 243 -12.66 14.76 9.09
CA LEU A 243 -13.03 16.00 8.42
C LEU A 243 -14.55 16.18 8.43
N ALA A 244 -15.31 15.21 7.89
CA ALA A 244 -16.77 15.28 7.84
C ALA A 244 -17.40 15.43 9.24
N ARG A 245 -16.91 14.66 10.22
CA ARG A 245 -17.43 14.69 11.60
C ARG A 245 -17.32 16.07 12.24
N ILE A 246 -16.20 16.78 12.03
CA ILE A 246 -15.95 18.08 12.68
C ILE A 246 -16.24 19.27 11.76
N ALA A 247 -16.66 19.06 10.51
CA ALA A 247 -16.80 20.13 9.52
C ALA A 247 -17.76 21.24 9.94
N HIS A 248 -18.80 20.88 10.71
CA HIS A 248 -19.78 21.82 11.27
C HIS A 248 -19.23 22.68 12.40
N GLU A 249 -18.10 22.30 13.00
CA GLU A 249 -17.42 23.05 14.06
C GLU A 249 -16.36 24.04 13.52
N LEU A 250 -16.19 24.10 12.19
CA LEU A 250 -15.15 24.88 11.54
C LEU A 250 -15.77 26.02 10.71
N VAL A 251 -15.14 27.20 10.78
CA VAL A 251 -15.44 28.33 9.91
C VAL A 251 -14.60 28.19 8.64
N TRP A 252 -15.23 28.07 7.47
CA TRP A 252 -14.56 27.78 6.21
C TRP A 252 -14.14 29.06 5.47
N PRO A 253 -12.85 29.44 5.43
CA PRO A 253 -12.42 30.66 4.76
C PRO A 253 -12.47 30.51 3.23
N GLN A 254 -12.72 31.60 2.51
CA GLN A 254 -12.81 31.59 1.04
C GLN A 254 -11.49 31.21 0.36
N ASN A 255 -10.37 31.51 1.00
CA ASN A 255 -9.02 31.21 0.51
C ASN A 255 -8.50 29.83 0.97
N LEU A 256 -9.37 28.96 1.50
CA LEU A 256 -9.07 27.57 1.81
C LEU A 256 -9.59 26.63 0.71
N TRP A 257 -8.67 25.92 0.08
CA TRP A 257 -8.93 24.79 -0.79
C TRP A 257 -8.77 23.51 0.02
N MET A 258 -9.85 22.75 0.16
CA MET A 258 -9.88 21.50 0.92
C MET A 258 -9.94 20.31 -0.03
N GLY A 259 -9.11 19.31 0.21
CA GLY A 259 -9.10 18.12 -0.63
C GLY A 259 -8.91 16.82 0.11
N VAL A 260 -9.24 15.73 -0.58
CA VAL A 260 -9.03 14.37 -0.11
C VAL A 260 -8.16 13.59 -1.11
N SER A 261 -7.30 12.72 -0.60
CA SER A 261 -6.59 11.78 -1.48
C SER A 261 -7.51 10.63 -1.87
N ILE A 262 -7.52 10.23 -3.13
CA ILE A 262 -8.25 9.05 -3.63
C ILE A 262 -7.30 8.29 -4.55
N GLU A 263 -6.50 7.41 -3.98
CA GLU A 263 -5.45 6.68 -4.69
C GLU A 263 -6.01 5.52 -5.53
N SER A 264 -7.21 5.03 -5.20
CA SER A 264 -7.91 3.96 -5.90
C SER A 264 -9.41 4.01 -5.61
N ASP A 265 -10.21 3.30 -6.41
CA ASP A 265 -11.68 3.33 -6.34
C ASP A 265 -12.24 2.97 -4.95
N ARG A 266 -11.52 2.13 -4.20
CA ARG A 266 -11.80 1.82 -2.78
C ARG A 266 -12.00 3.06 -1.91
N TYR A 267 -11.37 4.18 -2.25
CA TYR A 267 -11.39 5.41 -1.47
C TYR A 267 -12.31 6.49 -2.07
N SER A 268 -13.11 6.16 -3.09
CA SER A 268 -14.06 7.06 -3.72
C SER A 268 -15.01 7.69 -2.69
N PHE A 269 -15.45 6.94 -1.67
CA PHE A 269 -16.28 7.41 -0.55
C PHE A 269 -15.75 8.67 0.16
N ARG A 270 -14.45 8.97 0.06
CA ARG A 270 -13.89 10.18 0.66
C ARG A 270 -14.43 11.45 0.01
N ILE A 271 -14.94 11.38 -1.23
CA ILE A 271 -15.56 12.49 -1.94
C ILE A 271 -16.84 12.95 -1.24
N ASP A 272 -17.63 12.02 -0.72
CA ASP A 272 -18.85 12.33 0.03
C ASP A 272 -18.54 13.02 1.35
N HIS A 273 -17.51 12.55 2.05
CA HIS A 273 -17.02 13.23 3.25
C HIS A 273 -16.48 14.63 2.94
N LEU A 274 -15.85 14.83 1.78
CA LEU A 274 -15.37 16.15 1.36
C LEU A 274 -16.53 17.12 1.10
N ARG A 275 -17.67 16.64 0.60
CA ARG A 275 -18.86 17.47 0.39
C ARG A 275 -19.43 18.05 1.67
N ALA A 276 -19.23 17.39 2.81
CA ALA A 276 -19.61 17.92 4.11
C ALA A 276 -18.77 19.15 4.52
N ALA A 277 -17.62 19.40 3.88
CA ALA A 277 -16.81 20.59 4.12
C ALA A 277 -17.43 21.82 3.44
N GLY A 278 -17.49 22.96 4.14
CA GLY A 278 -17.92 24.25 3.61
C GLY A 278 -16.88 24.98 2.75
N ALA A 279 -15.82 24.29 2.29
CA ALA A 279 -14.74 24.91 1.53
C ALA A 279 -15.21 25.47 0.18
N ALA A 280 -14.73 26.67 -0.16
CA ALA A 280 -15.02 27.33 -1.44
C ALA A 280 -14.48 26.53 -2.64
N VAL A 281 -13.33 25.88 -2.46
CA VAL A 281 -12.76 24.94 -3.42
C VAL A 281 -12.60 23.58 -2.76
N ARG A 282 -13.18 22.58 -3.41
CA ARG A 282 -13.07 21.16 -3.06
C ARG A 282 -12.29 20.44 -4.15
N PHE A 283 -11.22 19.74 -3.79
CA PHE A 283 -10.39 19.05 -4.77
C PHE A 283 -10.10 17.59 -4.42
N VAL A 284 -9.87 16.78 -5.45
CA VAL A 284 -9.43 15.38 -5.31
C VAL A 284 -7.98 15.28 -5.74
N SER A 285 -7.14 14.67 -4.90
CA SER A 285 -5.80 14.26 -5.28
C SER A 285 -5.78 12.76 -5.54
N ALA A 286 -5.82 12.39 -6.81
CA ALA A 286 -5.68 11.02 -7.28
C ALA A 286 -4.19 10.67 -7.40
N GLU A 287 -3.49 10.69 -6.27
CA GLU A 287 -2.03 10.52 -6.19
C GLU A 287 -1.54 9.70 -4.98
N PRO A 288 -0.63 8.71 -5.21
CA PRO A 288 -0.39 8.10 -6.52
C PRO A 288 -1.68 7.47 -7.05
N LEU A 289 -1.92 7.53 -8.36
CA LEU A 289 -3.04 6.83 -9.00
C LEU A 289 -2.69 5.35 -9.11
N LEU A 290 -3.38 4.49 -8.35
CA LEU A 290 -3.09 3.06 -8.18
C LEU A 290 -4.12 2.14 -8.86
N GLY A 291 -5.02 2.71 -9.65
CA GLY A 291 -6.05 1.98 -10.39
C GLY A 291 -7.05 2.94 -11.04
N PRO A 292 -7.96 2.42 -11.87
CA PRO A 292 -9.01 3.23 -12.49
C PRO A 292 -9.98 3.78 -11.43
N LEU A 293 -10.56 4.95 -11.72
CA LEU A 293 -11.57 5.64 -10.91
C LEU A 293 -12.81 5.92 -11.78
N ALA A 294 -13.36 4.88 -12.39
CA ALA A 294 -14.35 4.99 -13.48
C ALA A 294 -15.64 5.72 -13.08
N ASP A 295 -16.09 5.55 -11.84
CA ASP A 295 -17.38 6.08 -11.35
C ASP A 295 -17.19 7.20 -10.31
N LEU A 296 -16.16 8.03 -10.47
CA LEU A 296 -15.90 9.09 -9.53
C LEU A 296 -16.99 10.17 -9.63
N ASP A 297 -17.83 10.25 -8.61
CA ASP A 297 -18.86 11.27 -8.55
C ASP A 297 -18.22 12.64 -8.29
N LEU A 298 -18.02 13.44 -9.34
CA LEU A 298 -17.38 14.76 -9.24
C LEU A 298 -18.35 15.91 -8.89
N ARG A 299 -19.62 15.64 -8.56
CA ARG A 299 -20.56 16.72 -8.21
C ARG A 299 -20.05 17.53 -7.01
N GLY A 300 -20.00 18.86 -7.16
CA GLY A 300 -19.49 19.77 -6.13
C GLY A 300 -17.96 19.74 -5.92
N ILE A 301 -17.22 19.07 -6.81
CA ILE A 301 -15.76 19.09 -6.87
C ILE A 301 -15.33 20.07 -7.96
N HIS A 302 -14.25 20.81 -7.69
CA HIS A 302 -13.81 21.92 -8.52
C HIS A 302 -12.48 21.64 -9.21
N TRP A 303 -11.69 20.71 -8.67
CA TRP A 303 -10.36 20.40 -9.17
C TRP A 303 -10.00 18.94 -8.91
N LEU A 304 -9.41 18.28 -9.90
CA LEU A 304 -8.84 16.96 -9.78
C LEU A 304 -7.37 16.99 -10.21
N ILE A 305 -6.52 16.44 -9.35
CA ILE A 305 -5.08 16.31 -9.56
C ILE A 305 -4.78 14.83 -9.77
N ALA A 306 -4.25 14.44 -10.92
CA ALA A 306 -3.83 13.08 -11.20
C ALA A 306 -2.30 12.98 -11.30
N GLY A 307 -1.73 11.89 -10.80
CA GLY A 307 -0.28 11.67 -10.88
C GLY A 307 0.18 10.28 -10.45
N GLY A 308 1.25 9.81 -11.10
CA GLY A 308 1.90 8.54 -10.78
C GLY A 308 2.86 8.61 -9.60
N GLU A 309 3.22 7.44 -9.09
CA GLU A 309 4.11 7.28 -7.93
C GLU A 309 5.56 7.65 -8.27
N SER A 310 6.30 8.16 -7.29
CA SER A 310 7.74 8.44 -7.44
C SER A 310 8.56 7.69 -6.41
N GLY A 311 9.71 7.18 -6.82
CA GLY A 311 10.65 6.46 -5.96
C GLY A 311 11.28 5.25 -6.64
N PRO A 312 12.24 4.58 -5.98
CA PRO A 312 13.01 3.49 -6.58
C PRO A 312 12.17 2.31 -7.10
N HIS A 313 10.95 2.15 -6.58
CA HIS A 313 10.00 1.10 -6.96
C HIS A 313 8.61 1.67 -7.28
N ALA A 314 8.58 2.87 -7.88
CA ALA A 314 7.35 3.51 -8.32
C ALA A 314 6.52 2.56 -9.20
N ARG A 315 5.26 2.34 -8.82
CA ARG A 315 4.32 1.57 -9.64
C ARG A 315 3.96 2.37 -10.90
N PRO A 316 3.91 1.74 -12.08
CA PRO A 316 3.46 2.41 -13.29
C PRO A 316 1.99 2.80 -13.15
N VAL A 317 1.65 3.99 -13.64
CA VAL A 317 0.26 4.43 -13.84
C VAL A 317 -0.09 4.21 -15.31
N GLU A 318 -1.28 3.69 -15.59
CA GLU A 318 -1.74 3.49 -16.96
C GLU A 318 -2.26 4.79 -17.56
N GLU A 319 -1.90 5.05 -18.82
CA GLU A 319 -2.32 6.26 -19.54
C GLU A 319 -3.84 6.39 -19.65
N ASP A 320 -4.53 5.28 -19.89
CA ASP A 320 -6.00 5.26 -20.02
C ASP A 320 -6.70 5.68 -18.73
N TRP A 321 -6.14 5.40 -17.54
CA TRP A 321 -6.73 5.87 -16.28
C TRP A 321 -6.66 7.38 -16.14
N VAL A 322 -5.55 7.98 -16.59
CA VAL A 322 -5.38 9.44 -16.56
C VAL A 322 -6.26 10.10 -17.62
N ARG A 323 -6.37 9.49 -18.81
CA ARG A 323 -7.24 9.95 -19.89
C ARG A 323 -8.71 9.95 -19.47
N ASP A 324 -9.16 8.86 -18.86
CA ASP A 324 -10.51 8.73 -18.32
C ASP A 324 -10.81 9.83 -17.27
N LEU A 325 -9.92 10.05 -16.31
CA LEU A 325 -10.08 11.11 -15.31
C LEU A 325 -10.15 12.51 -15.93
N ARG A 326 -9.34 12.81 -16.95
CA ARG A 326 -9.41 14.06 -17.70
C ARG A 326 -10.79 14.23 -18.34
N ASP A 327 -11.27 13.20 -19.03
CA ASP A 327 -12.52 13.24 -19.78
C ASP A 327 -13.73 13.36 -18.83
N GLN A 328 -13.70 12.66 -17.70
CA GLN A 328 -14.69 12.82 -16.62
C GLN A 328 -14.73 14.25 -16.07
N CYS A 329 -13.57 14.90 -15.92
CA CYS A 329 -13.46 16.28 -15.47
C CYS A 329 -14.00 17.27 -16.51
N HIS A 330 -13.62 17.12 -17.77
CA HIS A 330 -14.12 17.94 -18.86
C HIS A 330 -15.65 17.84 -19.01
N ALA A 331 -16.20 16.63 -18.92
CA ALA A 331 -17.64 16.41 -19.00
C ALA A 331 -18.45 17.08 -17.88
N ARG A 332 -17.79 17.48 -16.77
CA ARG A 332 -18.43 18.05 -15.58
C ARG A 332 -17.93 19.46 -15.22
N ASP A 333 -17.18 20.10 -16.13
CA ASP A 333 -16.56 21.41 -15.91
C ASP A 333 -15.69 21.47 -14.63
N VAL A 334 -14.95 20.40 -14.37
CA VAL A 334 -13.99 20.31 -13.27
C VAL A 334 -12.60 20.58 -13.82
N ALA A 335 -11.83 21.42 -13.13
CA ALA A 335 -10.44 21.66 -13.52
C ALA A 335 -9.63 20.36 -13.39
N PHE A 336 -8.82 20.05 -14.40
CA PHE A 336 -7.97 18.86 -14.41
C PHE A 336 -6.49 19.25 -14.45
N PHE A 337 -5.71 18.73 -13.50
CA PHE A 337 -4.27 18.90 -13.45
C PHE A 337 -3.57 17.54 -13.51
N PHE A 338 -2.71 17.34 -14.52
CA PHE A 338 -1.85 16.18 -14.59
C PHE A 338 -0.44 16.52 -14.12
N LYS A 339 -0.07 16.01 -12.95
CA LYS A 339 1.17 16.38 -12.27
C LYS A 339 2.39 15.72 -12.86
N GLN A 340 2.34 14.39 -13.05
CA GLN A 340 3.45 13.58 -13.54
C GLN A 340 3.03 12.12 -13.79
N TRP A 341 3.78 11.45 -14.67
CA TRP A 341 3.77 9.99 -14.81
C TRP A 341 4.45 9.25 -13.65
N GLY A 342 5.33 9.93 -12.92
CA GLY A 342 6.11 9.32 -11.84
C GLY A 342 7.42 8.70 -12.33
N GLY A 343 7.91 7.68 -11.62
CA GLY A 343 9.15 6.95 -11.95
C GLY A 343 10.23 7.00 -10.86
N ARG A 344 11.46 6.60 -11.20
CA ARG A 344 12.57 6.42 -10.23
C ARG A 344 12.82 7.65 -9.36
N THR A 345 12.66 8.83 -9.93
CA THR A 345 12.73 10.13 -9.24
C THR A 345 11.49 10.94 -9.56
N PRO A 346 11.11 11.92 -8.72
CA PRO A 346 10.04 12.86 -9.06
C PRO A 346 10.26 13.45 -10.46
N LYS A 347 9.20 13.53 -11.25
CA LYS A 347 9.12 14.08 -12.61
C LYS A 347 9.88 13.28 -13.68
N ALA A 348 10.43 12.10 -13.38
CA ALA A 348 11.25 11.34 -14.33
C ALA A 348 10.49 10.96 -15.61
N GLY A 349 9.23 10.54 -15.50
CA GLY A 349 8.38 10.21 -16.65
C GLY A 349 7.80 11.43 -17.36
N GLY A 350 8.06 12.66 -16.90
CA GLY A 350 7.43 13.86 -17.43
C GLY A 350 5.97 14.02 -17.00
N ARG A 351 5.25 14.91 -17.68
CA ARG A 351 3.87 15.33 -17.33
C ARG A 351 3.01 15.72 -18.54
N ARG A 352 3.33 15.17 -19.71
CA ARG A 352 2.51 15.34 -20.92
C ARG A 352 1.60 14.13 -21.06
N LEU A 353 0.30 14.37 -21.20
CA LEU A 353 -0.72 13.35 -21.53
C LEU A 353 -1.23 13.66 -22.94
N ASP A 354 -1.20 12.67 -23.83
CA ASP A 354 -1.48 12.85 -25.26
C ASP A 354 -0.68 14.01 -25.89
N GLY A 355 0.58 14.18 -25.48
CA GLY A 355 1.47 15.26 -25.95
C GLY A 355 1.24 16.64 -25.34
N HIS A 356 0.18 16.84 -24.55
CA HIS A 356 -0.22 18.14 -24.01
C HIS A 356 0.03 18.24 -22.50
N LEU A 357 0.24 19.48 -22.02
CA LEU A 357 0.23 19.78 -20.59
C LEU A 357 -1.21 20.02 -20.16
N HIS A 358 -1.60 19.46 -19.01
CA HIS A 358 -2.91 19.65 -18.41
C HIS A 358 -2.72 20.39 -17.09
N ASP A 359 -2.88 21.71 -17.12
CA ASP A 359 -2.59 22.63 -16.01
C ASP A 359 -3.85 23.31 -15.44
N GLY A 360 -5.00 22.66 -15.57
CA GLY A 360 -6.27 23.18 -15.08
C GLY A 360 -6.17 23.54 -13.60
N MET A 361 -6.69 24.71 -13.25
CA MET A 361 -6.76 25.22 -11.89
C MET A 361 -8.19 25.67 -11.58
N PRO A 362 -8.64 25.54 -10.33
CA PRO A 362 -9.97 26.00 -9.95
C PRO A 362 -10.05 27.52 -10.11
N ARG A 363 -11.10 28.00 -10.78
CA ARG A 363 -11.41 29.42 -10.85
C ARG A 363 -12.13 29.80 -9.56
N LEU A 364 -11.53 30.67 -8.76
CA LEU A 364 -12.26 31.32 -7.67
C LEU A 364 -13.39 32.11 -8.33
N ARG A 365 -14.66 31.74 -8.07
CA ARG A 365 -15.77 32.60 -8.46
C ARG A 365 -15.57 33.90 -7.69
N SER A 366 -15.25 34.98 -8.40
CA SER A 366 -15.35 36.34 -7.86
C SER A 366 -16.77 36.47 -7.32
N GLY A 367 -16.92 36.73 -6.02
CA GLY A 367 -18.23 36.94 -5.43
C GLY A 367 -18.97 38.05 -6.17
N VAL A 368 -20.28 37.83 -6.38
CA VAL A 368 -21.25 38.89 -6.61
C VAL A 368 -21.39 39.70 -5.32
#